data_AF-A0A0F5LEN7-F1
#
_entry.id   AF-A0A0F5LEN7-F1
#
_cell.length_a   1.000
_cell.length_b   1.000
_cell.length_c   1.000
_cell.angle_alpha   90.00
_cell.angle_beta   90.00
_cell.angle_gamma   90.00
#
_symmetry.space_group_name_H-M   'P 1'
#
loop_
_entity.id
_entity.type
_entity.pdbx_description
1 polymer ?
#
loop_
_entity_poly.entity_id
_entity_poly.type
_entity_poly.pdbx_seq_one_letter_code
_entity_poly.pdbx_strand_id
1 'polypeptide(L)' 'MRKLTDQERQLLQLISSAGGSICPGIDVSIPREGHKSLRRMERAGLLRVEETDDGPRFHLTSSGMEEANG' A
#
# COMPACT_ATOMS: atom_id res chain seq x y z
N MET A 1 -17.83 -0.25 5.11
CA MET A 1 -16.52 -0.07 4.46
C MET A 1 -16.29 1.42 4.22
N ARG A 2 -15.09 1.93 4.55
CA ARG A 2 -14.67 3.30 4.21
C ARG A 2 -14.47 3.39 2.69
N LYS A 3 -14.88 4.48 2.05
CA LYS A 3 -14.53 4.73 0.65
C LYS A 3 -13.05 5.10 0.53
N LEU A 4 -12.33 4.41 -0.35
CA LEU A 4 -10.96 4.76 -0.72
C LEU A 4 -10.93 6.07 -1.49
N THR A 5 -9.90 6.89 -1.21
CA THR A 5 -9.57 8.03 -2.07
C THR A 5 -8.95 7.54 -3.38
N ASP A 6 -8.95 8.38 -4.40
CA ASP A 6 -8.32 8.05 -5.69
C ASP A 6 -6.83 7.75 -5.52
N GLN A 7 -6.15 8.50 -4.64
CA GLN A 7 -4.76 8.25 -4.30
C GLN A 7 -4.55 6.88 -3.63
N GLU A 8 -5.43 6.47 -2.72
CA GLU A 8 -5.34 5.15 -2.07
C GLU A 8 -5.56 4.03 -3.09
N ARG A 9 -6.52 4.16 -4.00
CA ARG A 9 -6.71 3.20 -5.10
C ARG A 9 -5.50 3.09 -6.00
N GLN A 10 -4.94 4.23 -6.42
CA GLN A 10 -3.73 4.27 -7.24
C GLN A 10 -2.54 3.59 -6.54
N LEU A 11 -2.41 3.77 -5.22
CA LEU A 11 -1.36 3.08 -4.45
C LEU A 11 -1.61 1.57 -4.38
N LEU A 12 -2.85 1.11 -4.17
CA LEU A 12 -3.15 -0.33 -4.17
C LEU A 12 -2.84 -0.97 -5.53
N GLN A 13 -3.21 -0.31 -6.62
CA GLN A 13 -2.89 -0.75 -7.98
C GLN A 13 -1.38 -0.78 -8.24
N LEU A 14 -0.64 0.23 -7.77
CA LEU A 14 0.81 0.25 -7.83
C LEU A 14 1.42 -0.96 -7.09
N ILE A 15 0.99 -1.22 -5.86
CA ILE A 15 1.51 -2.35 -5.07
C ILE A 15 1.15 -3.68 -5.75
N SER A 16 -0.07 -3.81 -6.28
CA SER A 16 -0.51 -5.01 -7.01
C SER A 16 0.36 -5.28 -8.24
N SER A 17 0.60 -4.24 -9.06
CA SER A 17 1.45 -4.35 -10.25
C SER A 17 2.93 -4.60 -9.94
N ALA A 18 3.40 -4.23 -8.75
CA ALA A 18 4.74 -4.55 -8.24
C ALA A 18 4.86 -5.97 -7.64
N GLY A 19 3.85 -6.83 -7.81
CA GLY A 19 3.86 -8.20 -7.27
C GLY A 19 3.31 -8.33 -5.85
N GLY A 20 2.57 -7.32 -5.39
CA GLY A 20 1.82 -7.36 -4.12
C GLY A 20 2.59 -6.87 -2.90
N SER A 21 3.81 -6.37 -3.06
CA SER A 21 4.51 -5.67 -1.97
C SER A 21 5.48 -4.61 -2.48
N ILE A 22 5.69 -3.56 -1.68
CA ILE A 22 6.68 -2.51 -1.97
C ILE A 22 7.40 -2.06 -0.68
N CYS A 23 8.65 -1.65 -0.81
CA CYS A 23 9.39 -0.88 0.17
C CYS A 23 9.51 0.58 -0.32
N PRO A 24 8.73 1.53 0.23
CA PRO A 24 8.80 2.94 -0.15
C PRO A 24 10.18 3.52 0.16
N GLY A 25 10.82 4.11 -0.84
CA GLY A 25 12.19 4.64 -0.75
C GLY A 25 13.26 3.73 -1.36
N ILE A 26 12.94 2.45 -1.60
CA ILE A 26 13.81 1.49 -2.28
C ILE A 26 13.21 1.08 -3.62
N ASP A 27 12.01 0.49 -3.59
CA ASP A 27 11.34 -0.03 -4.78
C ASP A 27 10.72 1.11 -5.60
N VAL A 28 10.16 2.10 -4.91
CA VAL A 28 9.46 3.24 -5.52
C VAL A 28 9.62 4.51 -4.68
N SER A 29 9.72 5.65 -5.34
CA SER A 29 9.66 6.96 -4.67
C SER A 29 8.20 7.38 -4.52
N ILE A 30 7.73 7.46 -3.27
CA ILE A 30 6.37 7.86 -2.93
C ILE A 30 6.43 9.22 -2.22
N PRO A 31 5.65 10.24 -2.63
CA PRO A 31 5.61 11.52 -1.92
C PRO A 31 5.06 11.36 -0.51
N ARG A 32 5.38 12.28 0.41
CA ARG A 32 5.03 12.21 1.83
C ARG A 32 3.55 11.92 2.12
N GLU A 33 2.63 12.47 1.33
CA GLU A 33 1.19 12.21 1.47
C GLU A 33 0.82 10.77 1.10
N GLY A 34 1.56 10.15 0.18
CA GLY A 34 1.43 8.72 -0.12
C GLY A 34 1.86 7.84 1.06
N HIS A 35 2.93 8.20 1.80
CA HIS A 35 3.33 7.49 3.02
C HIS A 35 2.23 7.51 4.10
N LYS A 36 1.55 8.66 4.28
CA LYS A 36 0.38 8.73 5.19
C LYS A 36 -0.75 7.82 4.72
N SER A 37 -0.98 7.76 3.42
CA SER A 37 -2.02 6.90 2.83
C SER A 37 -1.70 5.42 3.03
N LEU A 38 -0.44 4.99 2.86
CA LEU A 38 0.00 3.62 3.16
C LEU A 38 -0.29 3.21 4.61
N ARG A 39 0.04 4.07 5.57
CA ARG A 39 -0.26 3.82 7.00
C ARG A 39 -1.76 3.82 7.30
N ARG A 40 -2.57 4.63 6.60
CA ARG A 40 -4.04 4.60 6.74
C ARG A 40 -4.64 3.32 6.16
N MET A 41 -4.15 2.85 5.02
CA MET A 41 -4.58 1.60 4.40
C MET A 41 -4.18 0.38 5.22
N GLU A 42 -3.01 0.41 5.85
CA GLU A 42 -2.58 -0.61 6.82
C GLU A 42 -3.53 -0.69 8.01
N ARG A 43 -3.86 0.44 8.64
CA ARG A 43 -4.88 0.49 9.71
C ARG A 43 -6.28 0.07 9.27
N ALA A 44 -6.58 0.21 7.98
CA ALA A 44 -7.84 -0.24 7.39
C ALA A 44 -7.84 -1.75 7.04
N GLY A 45 -6.73 -2.45 7.29
CA GLY A 45 -6.59 -3.88 7.02
C GLY A 45 -6.36 -4.22 5.55
N LEU A 46 -6.08 -3.23 4.69
CA LEU A 46 -5.83 -3.45 3.26
C LEU A 46 -4.36 -3.81 3.01
N LEU A 47 -3.47 -3.28 3.84
CA LEU A 47 -2.05 -3.58 3.81
C LEU A 47 -1.60 -4.20 5.14
N ARG A 48 -0.54 -5.01 5.07
CA ARG A 48 0.27 -5.38 6.22
C ARG A 48 1.63 -4.72 6.08
N VAL A 49 2.19 -4.24 7.18
CA VAL A 49 3.56 -3.74 7.22
C VAL A 49 4.50 -4.77 7.86
N GLU A 50 5.67 -4.90 7.27
CA GLU A 50 6.81 -5.64 7.80
C GLU A 50 7.98 -4.66 7.91
N GLU A 51 8.56 -4.53 9.11
CA GLU A 51 9.75 -3.71 9.32
C GLU A 51 10.97 -4.52 8.84
N THR A 52 11.70 -3.99 7.87
CA THR A 52 12.92 -4.61 7.32
C THR A 52 14.12 -3.68 7.51
N ASP A 53 15.34 -4.18 7.32
CA ASP A 53 16.57 -3.37 7.42
C ASP A 53 16.59 -2.21 6.41
N ASP A 54 15.91 -2.38 5.27
CA ASP A 54 15.79 -1.38 4.21
C ASP A 54 14.62 -0.39 4.43
N GLY A 55 13.85 -0.58 5.51
CA GLY A 55 12.66 0.20 5.84
C GLY A 55 11.36 -0.62 5.84
N PRO A 56 10.20 0.03 6.01
CA PRO A 56 8.92 -0.68 6.11
C PRO A 56 8.46 -1.19 4.74
N ARG A 57 8.34 -2.50 4.59
CA ARG A 57 7.73 -3.15 3.44
C ARG A 57 6.22 -3.29 3.65
N PHE A 58 5.43 -2.85 2.66
CA PHE A 58 3.97 -2.93 2.67
C PHE A 58 3.52 -4.04 1.74
N HIS A 59 2.69 -4.96 2.25
CA HIS A 59 2.15 -6.10 1.53
C HIS A 59 0.64 -5.96 1.37
N LEU A 60 0.10 -6.28 0.20
CA LEU A 60 -1.34 -6.41 0.02
C LEU A 60 -1.87 -7.58 0.84
N THR A 61 -2.96 -7.34 1.55
CA THR A 61 -3.81 -8.40 2.09
C THR A 61 -4.78 -8.88 1.02
N SER A 62 -5.53 -9.95 1.31
CA SER A 62 -6.62 -10.40 0.44
C SER A 62 -7.63 -9.27 0.15
N SER A 63 -8.04 -8.51 1.18
CA SER A 63 -8.96 -7.38 1.01
C SER A 63 -8.33 -6.22 0.22
N GLY A 64 -7.04 -5.95 0.42
CA GLY A 64 -6.32 -4.97 -0.41
C GLY A 64 -6.24 -5.39 -1.87
N MET A 65 -6.05 -6.68 -2.14
CA MET A 65 -5.99 -7.23 -3.49
C MET A 65 -7.35 -7.17 -4.18
N GLU A 66 -8.45 -7.42 -3.46
CA GLU A 66 -9.81 -7.24 -3.99
C GLU A 66 -10.06 -5.78 -4.37
N GLU A 67 -9.74 -4.83 -3.50
CA GLU A 67 -9.90 -3.39 -3.78
C GLU A 67 -8.97 -2.88 -4.91
N ALA A 68 -7.81 -3.51 -5.12
CA ALA A 68 -6.91 -3.17 -6.22
C ALA A 68 -7.45 -3.58 -7.60
N ASN A 69 -8.25 -4.66 -7.63
CA ASN A 69 -8.76 -5.29 -8.86
C ASN A 69 -10.25 -5.01 -9.14
N GLY A 70 -10.96 -4.33 -8.22
CA GLY A 70 -12.35 -3.90 -8.36
C GLY A 70 -12.48 -2.51 -8.95
#